data_AF-A0A257YDC4-F1
#
_entry.id   AF-A0A257YDC4-F1
#
_cell.length_a   1.000
_cell.length_b   1.000
_cell.length_c   1.000
_cell.angle_alpha   90.00
_cell.angle_beta   90.00
_cell.angle_gamma   90.00
#
_symmetry.space_group_name_H-M   'P 1'
#
loop_
_entity.id
_entity.type
_entity.pdbx_description
1 polymer ?
#
loop_
_entity_poly.entity_id
_entity_poly.type
_entity_poly.pdbx_seq_one_letter_code
_entity_poly.pdbx_strand_id
1 'polypeptide(L)' 'MDLNKLYFDHQLLLMKARSPVTPQARSEKLAAARAIAGRIARFQHALGAASAAAWGSQSTQLCECSA' A
#
# COMPACT_ATOMS: atom_id res chain seq x y z
N MET A 1 -4.33 14.72 8.25
CA MET A 1 -3.87 13.39 7.81
C MET A 1 -2.48 13.18 8.36
N ASP A 2 -2.20 12.04 9.00
CA ASP A 2 -0.84 11.73 9.49
C ASP A 2 -0.15 10.81 8.48
N LEU A 3 0.83 11.37 7.75
CA LEU A 3 1.57 10.65 6.73
C LEU A 3 2.47 9.55 7.31
N ASN A 4 3.05 9.77 8.49
CA ASN A 4 3.90 8.79 9.15
C ASN A 4 3.10 7.59 9.61
N LYS A 5 1.90 7.83 10.14
CA LYS A 5 0.97 6.75 10.49
C LYS A 5 0.59 5.91 9.26
N LEU A 6 0.34 6.54 8.11
CA LEU A 6 0.02 5.83 6.87
C LEU A 6 1.20 5.00 6.36
N TYR A 7 2.42 5.52 6.43
CA TYR A 7 3.61 4.74 6.10
C TYR A 7 3.77 3.53 7.03
N PHE A 8 3.60 3.73 8.33
CA PHE A 8 3.67 2.65 9.31
C PHE A 8 2.64 1.57 9.02
N ASP A 9 1.36 1.96 8.85
CA ASP A 9 0.27 1.03 8.57
C ASP A 9 0.49 0.27 7.25
N HIS A 10 1.00 0.94 6.21
CA HIS A 10 1.35 0.31 4.94
C HIS A 10 2.43 -0.77 5.11
N GLN A 11 3.55 -0.43 5.77
CA GLN A 11 4.65 -1.37 5.98
C GLN A 11 4.21 -2.55 6.86
N LEU A 12 3.42 -2.30 7.90
CA LEU A 12 2.87 -3.34 8.75
C LEU A 12 1.99 -4.33 7.98
N LEU A 13 1.15 -3.84 7.06
CA LEU A 13 0.31 -4.69 6.22
C LEU A 13 1.14 -5.55 5.26
N LEU A 14 2.19 -4.99 4.65
CA LEU A 14 3.11 -5.76 3.80
C LEU A 14 3.86 -6.84 4.59
N MET A 15 4.32 -6.53 5.79
CA MET A 15 4.95 -7.51 6.67
C MET A 15 3.98 -8.64 7.04
N LYS A 16 2.73 -8.30 7.37
CA LYS A 16 1.67 -9.30 7.65
C LYS A 16 1.32 -10.16 6.44
N ALA A 17 1.33 -9.59 5.24
CA ALA A 17 1.09 -10.33 3.99
C ALA A 17 2.23 -11.32 3.65
N ARG A 18 3.44 -11.09 4.19
CA ARG A 18 4.61 -11.97 4.03
C ARG A 18 4.71 -13.08 5.09
N SER A 19 4.01 -12.94 6.21
CA SER A 19 3.96 -13.96 7.26
C SER A 19 3.12 -15.18 6.81
N PRO A 20 3.27 -16.38 7.40
CA PRO A 20 2.44 -17.53 7.06
C PRO A 20 0.96 -17.22 7.33
N VAL A 21 0.20 -16.95 6.27
CA VAL A 21 -1.24 -16.67 6.30
C VAL A 21 -1.91 -17.39 5.13
N THR A 22 -3.23 -17.55 5.19
CA THR A 22 -3.98 -18.11 4.06
C THR A 22 -3.88 -17.19 2.84
N PRO A 23 -3.99 -17.72 1.60
CA PRO A 23 -3.99 -16.89 0.39
C PRO A 23 -5.03 -15.77 0.40
N GLN A 24 -6.22 -16.04 0.95
CA GLN A 24 -7.29 -15.06 1.11
C GLN A 24 -6.88 -13.95 2.08
N ALA A 25 -6.35 -14.30 3.26
CA ALA A 25 -5.88 -13.32 4.23
C ALA A 25 -4.71 -12.49 3.66
N ARG A 26 -3.79 -13.11 2.91
CA ARG A 26 -2.73 -12.39 2.19
C ARG A 26 -3.32 -11.39 1.21
N SER A 27 -4.29 -11.79 0.39
CA SER A 27 -4.95 -10.92 -0.58
C SER A 27 -5.61 -9.71 0.10
N GLU A 28 -6.32 -9.93 1.21
CA GLU A 28 -6.93 -8.85 2.00
C GLU A 28 -5.88 -7.87 2.56
N LYS A 29 -4.74 -8.37 3.06
CA LYS A 29 -3.65 -7.50 3.54
C LYS A 29 -3.04 -6.68 2.41
N LEU A 30 -2.85 -7.26 1.23
CA LEU A 30 -2.34 -6.56 0.05
C LEU A 30 -3.34 -5.53 -0.48
N ALA A 31 -4.64 -5.85 -0.52
CA ALA A 31 -5.69 -4.90 -0.88
C ALA A 31 -5.74 -3.71 0.08
N ALA A 32 -5.60 -3.96 1.39
CA ALA A 32 -5.51 -2.91 2.39
C ALA A 32 -4.25 -2.04 2.21
N ALA A 33 -3.08 -2.65 1.94
CA ALA A 33 -1.85 -1.91 1.67
C ALA A 33 -1.98 -1.00 0.43
N ARG A 34 -2.58 -1.50 -0.66
CA ARG A 34 -2.88 -0.70 -1.86
C ARG A 34 -3.75 0.51 -1.57
N ALA A 35 -4.80 0.33 -0.76
CA ALA A 35 -5.67 1.43 -0.38
C ALA A 35 -4.92 2.53 0.37
N ILE A 36 -3.97 2.15 1.23
CA ILE A 36 -3.08 3.11 1.92
C ILE A 36 -2.12 3.79 0.94
N ALA A 37 -1.49 3.03 0.04
CA ALA A 37 -0.62 3.58 -1.01
C ALA A 37 -1.38 4.63 -1.86
N GLY A 38 -2.62 4.37 -2.24
CA GLY A 38 -3.45 5.33 -2.97
C GLY A 38 -3.82 6.58 -2.16
N ARG A 39 -4.03 6.43 -0.83
CA ARG A 39 -4.23 7.57 0.07
C ARG A 39 -2.98 8.45 0.17
N ILE A 40 -1.81 7.83 0.28
CA ILE A 40 -0.52 8.53 0.29
C ILE A 40 -0.29 9.25 -1.05
N ALA A 41 -0.51 8.57 -2.17
CA ALA A 41 -0.34 9.12 -3.51
C ALA A 41 -1.19 10.40 -3.72
N ARG A 42 -2.49 10.35 -3.37
CA ARG A 42 -3.37 11.52 -3.47
C ARG A 42 -2.90 12.68 -2.59
N PHE A 43 -2.47 12.39 -1.36
CA PHE A 43 -1.98 13.41 -0.44
C PHE A 43 -0.71 14.07 -0.95
N GLN A 44 0.26 13.27 -1.42
CA GLN A 44 1.52 13.78 -1.98
C GLN A 44 1.33 14.50 -3.30
N HIS A 45 0.40 14.05 -4.14
CA HIS A 45 0.04 14.74 -5.38
C HIS A 45 -0.52 16.14 -5.08
N ALA A 46 -1.38 16.28 -4.06
CA ALA A 46 -1.90 17.58 -3.63
C ALA A 46 -0.80 18.52 -3.10
N LEU A 47 0.34 17.98 -2.67
CA LEU A 47 1.52 18.75 -2.25
C LEU A 47 2.53 18.99 -3.38
N GLY A 48 2.27 18.50 -4.60
CA GLY A 48 3.21 18.57 -5.72
C GLY A 48 4.47 17.70 -5.53
N ALA A 49 4.44 16.72 -4.61
CA ALA A 49 5.59 15.89 -4.32
C ALA A 49 5.79 14.81 -5.39
N ALA A 50 7.01 14.73 -5.95
CA ALA A 50 7.37 13.77 -7.00
C ALA A 50 7.18 12.29 -6.57
N SER A 51 7.26 12.01 -5.27
CA SER A 51 7.03 10.66 -4.73
C SER A 51 5.60 10.15 -4.92
N ALA A 52 4.63 11.02 -5.21
CA ALA A 52 3.24 10.64 -5.45
C ALA A 52 3.09 9.58 -6.57
N ALA A 53 3.92 9.69 -7.62
CA ALA A 53 3.92 8.75 -8.73
C ALA A 53 4.28 7.32 -8.29
N ALA A 54 5.32 7.17 -7.44
CA ALA A 54 5.75 5.87 -6.94
C ALA A 54 4.70 5.19 -6.06
N TRP A 55 3.94 5.97 -5.27
CA TRP A 55 2.83 5.46 -4.48
C TRP A 55 1.61 5.12 -5.35
N GLY A 56 1.40 5.86 -6.43
CA GLY A 56 0.41 5.55 -7.46
C GLY A 56 0.63 4.16 -8.06
N SER A 57 1.85 3.86 -8.48
CA SER A 57 2.20 2.53 -9.01
C SER A 57 2.05 1.41 -7.98
N GLN A 58 2.42 1.64 -6.71
CA GLN A 58 2.22 0.64 -5.66
C GLN A 58 0.73 0.37 -5.36
N SER A 59 -0.12 1.39 -5.51
CA SER A 59 -1.56 1.22 -5.34
C SER A 59 -2.18 0.30 -6.39
N THR A 60 -1.57 0.17 -7.57
CA THR A 60 -2.03 -0.69 -8.66
C THR A 60 -1.36 -2.07 -8.64
N GLN A 61 -0.05 -2.15 -8.38
CA GLN A 61 0.79 -3.31 -8.71
C GLN A 61 0.73 -4.50 -7.73
N LEU A 62 0.24 -4.37 -6.49
CA LEU A 62 0.26 -5.48 -5.50
C LEU A 62 -0.65 -6.69 -5.86
N CYS A 63 -1.15 -6.82 -7.10
CA CYS A 63 -1.99 -7.94 -7.59
C CYS A 63 -1.21 -9.00 -8.36
N GLU A 64 -0.02 -8.68 -8.87
CA GLU A 64 0.68 -9.52 -9.87
C GLU A 64 1.53 -10.64 -9.26
N CYS A 65 1.08 -11.23 -8.16
CA CYS A 65 1.71 -12.42 -7.57
C CYS A 65 0.64 -13.49 -7.29
N SER A 66 -0.07 -13.88 -8.34
CA SER A 66 -0.92 -15.08 -8.40
C SER A 66 -1.06 -15.50 -9.86
N ALA A 67 0.01 -16.06 -10.42
CA ALA A 67 -0.01 -16.95 -11.58
C ALA A 67 1.10 -17.98 -11.36
#